data_AF-A0A3B8WG69-F1
#
_entry.id   AF-A0A3B8WG69-F1
#
_cell.length_a   1.000
_cell.length_b   1.000
_cell.length_c   1.000
_cell.angle_alpha   90.00
_cell.angle_beta   90.00
_cell.angle_gamma   90.00
#
_symmetry.space_group_name_H-M   'P 1'
#
loop_
_entity.id
_entity.type
_entity.pdbx_description
1 polymer ?
#
loop_
_entity_poly.entity_id
_entity_poly.type
_entity_poly.pdbx_seq_one_letter_code
_entity_poly.pdbx_strand_id
1 'polypeptide(L)' 'MPQTLRTNWMMNVTKTLYLLLVCVLVAGCSSKAVYDNVQRNNRQECVSVPPPQYDECIQRSSKSYEEYERDRSEVLKSEP' A
#
# COMPACT_ATOMS: atom_id res chain seq x y z
N MET A 1 29.61 -37.68 10.98
CA MET A 1 29.00 -36.45 10.42
C MET A 1 28.94 -35.40 11.52
N PRO A 2 29.58 -34.23 11.40
CA PRO A 2 29.74 -33.29 12.50
C PRO A 2 28.40 -32.62 12.88
N GLN A 3 28.07 -32.63 14.18
CA GLN A 3 26.78 -32.17 14.75
C GLN A 3 26.51 -30.68 14.51
N THR A 4 27.55 -29.86 14.40
CA THR A 4 27.48 -28.39 14.21
C THR A 4 27.00 -27.99 12.81
N LEU A 5 27.24 -28.82 11.79
CA LEU A 5 26.78 -28.56 10.43
C LEU A 5 25.26 -28.73 10.34
N ARG A 6 24.71 -29.67 11.11
CA ARG A 6 23.27 -29.98 11.16
C ARG A 6 22.48 -28.86 11.83
N THR A 7 22.98 -28.32 12.95
CA THR A 7 22.30 -27.21 13.67
C THR A 7 22.35 -25.90 12.90
N ASN A 8 23.48 -25.56 12.29
CA ASN A 8 23.61 -24.36 11.46
C ASN A 8 22.73 -24.45 10.21
N TRP A 9 22.64 -25.61 9.58
CA TRP A 9 21.74 -25.83 8.44
C TRP A 9 20.27 -25.68 8.84
N MET A 10 19.84 -26.32 9.93
CA MET A 10 18.47 -26.17 10.46
C MET A 10 18.14 -24.71 10.80
N MET A 11 19.04 -23.99 11.48
CA MET A 11 18.86 -22.58 11.82
C MET A 11 18.74 -21.67 10.59
N ASN A 12 19.52 -21.93 9.53
CA ASN A 12 19.44 -21.18 8.26
C ASN A 12 18.15 -21.48 7.50
N VAL A 13 17.65 -22.71 7.53
CA VAL A 13 16.35 -23.06 6.95
C VAL A 13 15.22 -22.36 7.70
N THR A 14 15.24 -22.37 9.04
CA THR A 14 14.21 -21.66 9.84
C THR A 14 14.21 -20.15 9.57
N LYS A 15 15.38 -19.51 9.50
CA LYS A 15 15.50 -18.08 9.15
C LYS A 15 14.96 -17.80 7.75
N THR A 16 15.30 -18.64 6.78
CA THR A 16 14.80 -18.52 5.40
C THR A 16 13.28 -18.67 5.34
N LEU A 17 12.72 -19.65 6.04
CA LEU A 17 11.26 -19.85 6.11
C LEU A 17 10.55 -18.66 6.77
N TYR A 18 11.13 -18.08 7.81
CA TYR A 18 10.60 -16.88 8.45
C TYR A 18 10.59 -15.68 7.50
N LEU A 19 11.69 -15.46 6.76
CA LEU A 19 11.76 -14.40 5.76
C LEU A 19 10.72 -14.60 4.64
N LEU A 20 10.57 -15.82 4.14
CA LEU A 20 9.56 -16.14 3.13
C LEU A 20 8.14 -15.89 3.64
N LEU A 21 7.84 -16.28 4.88
CA LEU A 21 6.55 -16.02 5.51
C LEU A 21 6.24 -14.52 5.56
N VAL A 22 7.21 -13.70 5.98
CA VAL A 22 7.05 -12.23 6.02
C VAL A 22 6.79 -11.66 4.63
N CYS A 23 7.52 -12.12 3.60
CA CYS A 23 7.30 -11.68 2.21
C CYS A 23 5.89 -11.98 1.70
N VAL A 24 5.35 -13.16 2.03
CA VAL A 24 3.98 -13.53 1.63
C VAL A 24 2.93 -12.65 2.32
N LEU A 25 3.15 -12.28 3.58
CA LEU A 25 2.22 -11.43 4.33
C LEU A 25 2.12 -10.01 3.74
N VAL A 26 3.24 -9.43 3.28
CA VAL A 26 3.23 -8.08 2.67
C VAL A 26 2.73 -8.08 1.22
N ALA A 27 2.80 -9.21 0.52
CA ALA A 27 2.31 -9.33 -0.87
C ALA A 27 0.77 -9.24 -0.98
N GLY A 28 0.04 -9.37 0.13
CA GLY A 28 -1.43 -9.28 0.17
C GLY A 28 -2.02 -7.87 0.18
N CYS A 29 -1.19 -6.80 0.29
CA CYS A 29 -1.69 -5.43 0.27
C CYS A 29 -2.19 -5.06 -1.15
N SER A 30 -3.51 -4.91 -1.31
CA SER A 30 -4.11 -4.41 -2.55
C SER A 30 -3.93 -2.90 -2.69
N SER A 31 -3.57 -2.43 -3.88
CA SER A 31 -3.49 -1.00 -4.22
C SER A 31 -4.81 -0.26 -3.96
N LYS A 32 -5.95 -0.90 -4.25
CA LYS A 32 -7.28 -0.36 -3.96
C LYS A 32 -7.51 -0.17 -2.46
N ALA A 33 -7.17 -1.17 -1.66
CA ALA A 33 -7.33 -1.10 -0.21
C ALA A 33 -6.46 -0.01 0.42
N VAL A 34 -5.24 0.17 -0.09
CA VAL A 34 -4.35 1.27 0.34
C VAL A 34 -4.94 2.61 -0.05
N TYR A 35 -5.33 2.78 -1.32
CA TYR A 35 -5.92 4.02 -1.82
C TYR A 35 -7.19 4.42 -1.07
N ASP A 36 -8.12 3.48 -0.86
CA ASP A 36 -9.38 3.74 -0.17
C ASP A 36 -9.16 4.17 1.29
N ASN A 37 -8.16 3.59 1.98
CA ASN A 37 -7.80 4.02 3.33
C ASN A 37 -7.22 5.43 3.36
N VAL A 38 -6.33 5.76 2.42
CA VAL A 38 -5.79 7.13 2.28
C VAL A 38 -6.91 8.12 1.99
N GLN A 39 -7.81 7.82 1.06
CA GLN A 39 -8.91 8.75 0.76
C GLN A 39 -9.89 8.91 1.90
N ARG A 40 -10.13 7.87 2.70
CA ARG A 40 -10.93 7.99 3.93
C ARG A 40 -10.28 8.97 4.90
N ASN A 41 -8.97 8.89 5.10
CA ASN A 41 -8.24 9.84 5.93
C ASN A 41 -8.32 11.27 5.38
N ASN A 42 -8.08 11.45 4.08
CA ASN A 42 -8.14 12.78 3.44
C ASN A 42 -9.53 13.44 3.60
N ARG A 43 -10.61 12.66 3.45
CA ARG A 43 -11.98 13.15 3.70
C ARG A 43 -12.19 13.56 5.15
N GLN A 44 -11.60 12.84 6.10
CA GLN A 44 -11.64 13.21 7.51
C GLN A 44 -10.86 14.50 7.77
N GLU A 45 -9.70 14.70 7.14
CA GLU A 45 -8.94 15.94 7.26
C GLU A 45 -9.73 17.16 6.75
N CYS A 46 -10.62 17.00 5.77
CA CYS A 46 -11.46 18.10 5.30
C CYS A 46 -12.35 18.71 6.39
N VAL A 47 -12.72 18.00 7.46
CA VAL A 47 -13.49 18.64 8.55
C VAL A 47 -12.65 19.62 9.39
N SER A 48 -11.32 19.56 9.27
CA SER A 48 -10.38 20.40 10.00
C SER A 48 -9.90 21.63 9.20
N VAL A 49 -10.19 21.68 7.89
CA VAL A 49 -9.80 22.83 7.07
C VAL A 49 -10.78 24.00 7.23
N PRO A 50 -10.35 25.26 7.00
CA PRO A 50 -11.25 26.41 7.02
C PRO A 50 -12.40 26.29 6.00
N PRO A 51 -13.59 26.87 6.26
CA PRO A 51 -14.75 26.75 5.37
C PRO A 51 -14.49 27.07 3.89
N PRO A 52 -13.70 28.11 3.53
CA PRO A 52 -13.41 28.38 2.12
C PRO A 52 -12.65 27.27 1.39
N GLN A 53 -11.96 26.39 2.11
CA GLN A 53 -11.15 25.30 1.57
C GLN A 53 -11.86 23.94 1.61
N TYR A 54 -13.00 23.86 2.31
CA TYR A 54 -13.71 22.61 2.51
C TYR A 54 -14.17 21.99 1.19
N ASP A 55 -14.80 22.79 0.32
CA ASP A 55 -15.38 22.32 -0.94
C ASP A 55 -14.31 21.75 -1.88
N GLU A 56 -13.17 22.44 -2.00
CA GLU A 56 -12.04 21.96 -2.80
C GLU A 56 -11.44 20.68 -2.19
N CYS A 57 -11.27 20.66 -0.86
CA CYS A 57 -10.73 19.50 -0.14
C CYS A 57 -11.60 18.26 -0.34
N ILE A 58 -12.90 18.38 -0.10
CA ILE A 58 -13.82 17.24 -0.17
C ILE A 58 -13.97 16.75 -1.61
N GLN A 59 -13.95 17.65 -2.60
CA GLN A 59 -13.98 17.30 -4.01
C GLN A 59 -12.76 16.46 -4.41
N ARG A 60 -11.54 16.91 -4.06
CA ARG A 60 -10.30 16.14 -4.32
C ARG A 60 -10.29 14.81 -3.58
N SER A 61 -10.81 14.78 -2.36
CA SER A 61 -10.82 13.57 -1.52
C SER A 61 -11.93 12.58 -1.89
N SER A 62 -12.79 12.94 -2.86
CA SER A 62 -13.97 12.15 -3.21
C SER A 62 -13.80 11.18 -4.39
N LYS A 63 -12.67 11.26 -5.09
CA LYS A 63 -12.39 10.48 -6.29
C LYS A 63 -12.34 8.96 -6.02
N SER A 64 -13.06 8.17 -6.81
CA SER A 64 -13.03 6.70 -6.70
C SER A 64 -11.69 6.13 -7.15
N TYR A 65 -11.39 4.90 -6.72
CA TYR A 65 -10.17 4.21 -7.13
C TYR A 65 -10.12 3.99 -8.66
N GLU A 66 -11.27 3.65 -9.26
CA GLU A 66 -11.40 3.38 -10.69
C GLU A 66 -11.11 4.64 -11.51
N GLU A 67 -11.62 5.79 -11.05
CA GLU A 67 -11.38 7.08 -11.68
C GLU A 67 -9.90 7.50 -11.51
N TYR A 68 -9.31 7.26 -10.33
CA TYR A 68 -7.89 7.49 -10.11
C TYR A 68 -7.01 6.66 -11.05
N GLU A 69 -7.27 5.35 -11.17
CA GLU A 69 -6.47 4.47 -12.03
C GLU A 69 -6.64 4.78 -13.51
N ARG A 70 -7.84 5.17 -13.96
CA ARG A 70 -8.07 5.62 -15.34
C ARG A 70 -7.21 6.86 -15.65
N ASP A 71 -7.34 7.89 -14.83
CA ASP A 71 -6.65 9.16 -15.07
C ASP A 71 -5.12 8.98 -14.95
N ARG A 72 -4.66 8.15 -14.01
CA ARG A 72 -3.25 7.76 -13.91
C ARG A 72 -2.76 7.04 -15.16
N SER A 73 -3.57 6.14 -15.72
CA SER A 73 -3.23 5.41 -16.94
C SER A 73 -3.19 6.32 -18.17
N GLU A 74 -4.03 7.34 -18.23
CA GLU A 74 -4.01 8.34 -19.29
C GLU A 74 -2.74 9.19 -19.25
N VAL A 75 -2.35 9.66 -18.05
CA VAL A 75 -1.09 10.39 -17.86
C VAL A 75 0.10 9.57 -18.34
N LEU A 76 0.20 8.30 -17.92
CA LEU A 76 1.28 7.39 -18.32
C LEU A 76 1.34 7.10 -19.83
N LYS A 77 0.20 7.16 -20.54
CA LYS A 77 0.14 6.98 -22.00
C LYS A 77 0.46 8.27 -22.77
N SER A 78 0.31 9.42 -22.13
CA SER A 78 0.55 10.74 -22.71
C SER A 78 1.97 11.26 -22.52
N GLU A 79 2.78 10.58 -21.70
CA GLU A 79 4.20 10.86 -21.51
C GLU A 79 5.00 10.32 -22.73
N PRO A 80 5.79 11.15 -23.45
CA PRO A 80 6.51 10.76 -24.67
C PRO A 80 7.76 9.89 -24.43
#